data_AF-A0A1J3DLK6-F1
#
_entry.id   AF-A0A1J3DLK6-F1
#
_cell.length_a   1.000
_cell.length_b   1.000
_cell.length_c   1.000
_cell.angle_alpha   90.00
_cell.angle_beta   90.00
_cell.angle_gamma   90.00
#
_symmetry.space_group_name_H-M   'P 1'
#
loop_
_entity.id
_entity.type
_entity.pdbx_description
1 polymer ?
#
loop_
_entity_poly.entity_id
_entity_poly.type
_entity_poly.pdbx_seq_one_letter_code
_entity_poly.pdbx_strand_id
1 'polypeptide(L)'
;PEAQRGSLSTVEGILARAADELSALQEERRKVDPKTAEAIDQFLSKLRACAKAETSFTFILDDPAGNSFIENPYAPSPDPSLTIKFYERTPEQQATL
;
A
#
# COMPACT_ATOMS: atom_id res chain seq x y z
N PRO A 1 6.91 -10.42 10.50
CA PRO A 1 5.61 -9.91 10.99
C PRO A 1 4.80 -9.37 9.80
N GLU A 2 3.62 -9.94 9.54
CA GLU A 2 2.70 -9.35 8.57
C GLU A 2 2.38 -7.91 9.00
N ALA A 3 2.56 -6.96 8.08
CA ALA A 3 2.40 -5.54 8.41
C ALA A 3 0.94 -5.21 8.78
N GLN A 4 -0.04 -5.94 8.20
CA GLN A 4 -1.48 -5.70 8.40
C GLN A 4 -2.28 -7.02 8.33
N ARG A 5 -3.29 -7.19 9.18
CA ARG A 5 -4.26 -8.31 9.11
C ARG A 5 -5.20 -8.12 7.91
N GLY A 6 -5.81 -9.20 7.43
CA GLY A 6 -6.83 -9.14 6.37
C GLY A 6 -7.86 -8.05 6.62
N SER A 7 -7.97 -7.11 5.69
CA SER A 7 -8.86 -5.95 5.79
C SER A 7 -9.59 -5.71 4.47
N LEU A 8 -10.91 -5.57 4.54
CA LEU A 8 -11.67 -4.99 3.44
C LEU A 8 -11.54 -3.47 3.51
N SER A 9 -10.95 -2.86 2.50
CA SER A 9 -10.72 -1.43 2.42
C SER A 9 -10.70 -0.95 0.96
N THR A 10 -10.59 0.36 0.76
CA THR A 10 -10.34 0.97 -0.54
C THR A 10 -8.85 1.25 -0.72
N VAL A 11 -8.41 1.48 -1.95
CA VAL A 11 -7.03 1.91 -2.25
C VAL A 11 -6.69 3.19 -1.49
N GLU A 12 -7.60 4.17 -1.49
CA GLU A 12 -7.47 5.40 -0.69
C GLU A 12 -7.31 5.08 0.81
N GLY A 13 -8.16 4.22 1.36
CA GLY A 13 -8.14 3.87 2.78
C GLY A 13 -6.83 3.21 3.20
N ILE A 14 -6.26 2.35 2.36
CA ILE A 14 -4.94 1.72 2.60
C ILE A 14 -3.84 2.80 2.65
N LEU A 15 -3.83 3.74 1.70
CA LEU A 15 -2.82 4.80 1.63
C LEU A 15 -2.95 5.79 2.80
N ALA A 16 -4.18 6.18 3.14
CA ALA A 16 -4.45 7.07 4.27
C ALA A 16 -4.01 6.45 5.59
N ARG A 17 -4.38 5.18 5.82
CA ARG A 17 -3.97 4.43 7.01
C ARG A 17 -2.45 4.31 7.13
N ALA A 18 -1.77 3.99 6.04
CA ALA A 18 -0.31 3.91 6.02
C ALA A 18 0.34 5.27 6.36
N ALA A 19 -0.22 6.37 5.87
CA ALA A 19 0.24 7.71 6.21
C ALA A 19 0.05 8.04 7.69
N ASP A 20 -1.11 7.71 8.25
CA ASP A 20 -1.42 7.96 9.66
C ASP A 20 -0.52 7.15 10.59
N GLU A 21 -0.39 5.84 10.34
CA GLU A 21 0.48 4.94 11.11
C GLU A 21 1.95 5.39 11.07
N LEU A 22 2.45 5.83 9.91
CA LEU A 22 3.82 6.31 9.77
C LEU A 22 4.04 7.67 10.46
N SER A 23 3.02 8.54 10.44
CA SER A 23 3.07 9.88 11.05
C SER A 23 3.02 9.87 12.58
N ALA A 24 2.41 8.85 13.19
CA ALA A 24 2.21 8.77 14.64
C ALA A 24 3.50 8.86 15.48
N LEU A 25 4.64 8.48 14.90
CA LEU A 25 5.95 8.50 15.57
C LEU A 25 6.86 9.67 15.15
N GLN A 26 6.37 10.61 14.32
CA GLN A 26 7.22 11.68 13.77
C GLN A 26 7.73 12.65 14.85
N GLU A 27 6.96 12.97 15.89
CA GLU A 27 7.43 13.88 16.95
C GLU A 27 8.63 13.31 17.71
N GLU A 28 8.59 12.02 18.03
CA GLU A 28 9.71 11.35 18.69
C GLU A 28 10.91 11.19 17.75
N ARG A 29 10.67 10.83 16.47
CA ARG A 29 11.75 10.74 15.46
C ARG A 29 12.46 12.08 15.26
N ARG A 30 11.75 13.21 15.29
CA ARG A 30 12.38 14.54 15.17
C ARG A 30 13.38 14.83 16.30
N LYS A 31 13.18 14.26 17.50
CA LYS A 31 14.11 14.43 18.63
C LYS A 31 15.35 13.55 18.50
N VAL A 32 15.20 12.35 17.94
CA VAL A 32 16.27 11.34 17.87
C VAL A 32 17.07 11.44 16.58
N ASP A 33 16.40 11.61 15.44
CA ASP A 33 17.00 11.73 14.11
C ASP A 33 16.18 12.69 13.22
N PRO A 34 16.49 13.99 13.25
CA PRO A 34 15.81 15.00 12.45
C PRO A 34 15.89 14.76 10.94
N LYS A 35 16.99 14.16 10.45
CA LYS A 35 17.21 13.94 9.01
C LYS A 35 16.28 12.85 8.48
N THR A 36 16.15 11.76 9.23
CA THR A 36 15.19 10.70 8.89
C THR A 36 13.75 11.21 9.01
N ALA A 37 13.45 12.03 10.01
CA ALA A 37 12.12 12.63 10.15
C ALA A 37 11.75 13.51 8.94
N GLU A 38 12.67 14.33 8.43
CA GLU A 38 12.43 15.15 7.24
C GLU A 38 12.16 14.30 5.99
N ALA A 39 12.93 13.22 5.79
CA ALA A 39 12.71 12.30 4.68
C ALA A 39 11.33 11.61 4.76
N ILE A 40 10.89 11.26 5.98
CA ILE A 40 9.56 10.70 6.21
C ILE A 40 8.47 11.75 5.95
N ASP A 41 8.65 13.00 6.37
CA ASP A 41 7.68 14.09 6.10
C ASP A 41 7.48 14.30 4.58
N GLN A 42 8.56 14.26 3.82
CA GLN A 42 8.49 14.32 2.35
C GLN A 42 7.76 13.11 1.75
N PHE A 43 8.00 11.91 2.28
CA PHE A 43 7.29 10.70 1.86
C PHE A 43 5.79 10.75 2.19
N LEU A 44 5.44 11.21 3.40
CA LEU A 44 4.05 11.38 3.85
C LEU A 44 3.30 12.38 2.97
N SER A 45 3.94 13.46 2.54
CA SER A 45 3.34 14.41 1.60
C SER A 45 2.98 13.74 0.26
N LYS A 46 3.88 12.95 -0.31
CA LYS A 46 3.61 12.19 -1.55
C LYS A 46 2.52 11.15 -1.36
N LEU A 47 2.57 10.41 -0.25
CA LEU A 47 1.60 9.37 0.05
C LEU A 47 0.17 9.95 0.19
N ARG A 48 0.04 11.10 0.85
CA ARG A 48 -1.24 11.83 0.97
C ARG A 48 -1.72 12.39 -0.38
N ALA A 49 -0.82 12.87 -1.23
CA ALA A 49 -1.18 13.31 -2.58
C ALA A 49 -1.70 12.13 -3.43
N CYS A 50 -1.08 10.95 -3.33
CA CYS A 50 -1.58 9.73 -3.96
C CYS A 50 -2.95 9.32 -3.41
N ALA A 51 -3.14 9.36 -2.09
CA ALA A 51 -4.42 9.02 -1.46
C ALA A 51 -5.58 9.92 -1.96
N LYS A 52 -5.30 11.20 -2.21
CA LYS A 52 -6.26 12.17 -2.76
C LYS A 52 -6.41 12.13 -4.29
N ALA A 53 -5.75 11.19 -4.96
CA ALA A 53 -5.67 11.12 -6.42
C ALA A 53 -5.13 12.40 -7.10
N GLU A 54 -4.32 13.20 -6.40
CA GLU A 54 -3.68 14.41 -6.97
C GLU A 54 -2.47 14.04 -7.86
N THR A 55 -1.98 12.81 -7.74
CA THR A 55 -0.84 12.30 -8.50
C THR A 55 -1.15 10.91 -9.03
N SER A 56 -0.81 10.63 -10.29
CA SER A 56 -0.93 9.29 -10.85
C SER A 56 0.15 8.36 -10.28
N PHE A 57 -0.23 7.16 -9.90
CA PHE A 57 0.67 6.15 -9.35
C PHE A 57 0.24 4.75 -9.79
N THR A 58 1.18 3.81 -9.69
CA THR A 58 0.90 2.39 -9.88
C THR A 58 0.78 1.72 -8.53
N PHE A 59 -0.38 1.15 -8.23
CA PHE A 59 -0.58 0.31 -7.07
C PHE A 59 -0.31 -1.15 -7.44
N ILE A 60 0.65 -1.78 -6.77
CA ILE A 60 0.99 -3.19 -6.99
C ILE A 60 0.60 -3.95 -5.72
N LEU A 61 -0.35 -4.86 -5.86
CA LEU A 61 -0.75 -5.79 -4.80
C LEU A 61 -0.25 -7.18 -5.19
N ASP A 62 0.69 -7.70 -4.41
CA ASP A 62 1.27 -9.03 -4.60
C ASP A 62 0.89 -9.92 -3.42
N ASP A 63 0.14 -10.98 -3.69
CA ASP A 63 -0.34 -11.93 -2.70
C ASP A 63 -0.08 -13.37 -3.19
N PRO A 64 0.96 -14.03 -2.66
CA PRO A 64 1.27 -15.42 -3.01
C PRO A 64 0.15 -16.40 -2.67
N ALA A 65 -0.74 -16.09 -1.72
CA ALA A 65 -1.87 -16.94 -1.37
C ALA A 65 -3.04 -16.81 -2.36
N GLY A 66 -3.07 -15.72 -3.16
CA GLY A 66 -4.12 -15.44 -4.13
C GLY A 66 -5.47 -15.09 -3.51
N ASN A 67 -5.51 -14.68 -2.24
CA ASN A 67 -6.74 -14.36 -1.52
C ASN A 67 -7.11 -12.87 -1.59
N SER A 68 -6.21 -12.03 -2.07
CA SER A 68 -6.41 -10.61 -2.25
C SER A 68 -7.22 -10.29 -3.50
N PHE A 69 -8.04 -9.25 -3.42
CA PHE A 69 -8.94 -8.84 -4.50
C PHE A 69 -8.97 -7.32 -4.65
N ILE A 70 -9.00 -6.84 -5.90
CA ILE A 70 -9.23 -5.44 -6.26
C ILE A 70 -10.51 -5.42 -7.12
N GLU A 71 -11.48 -4.60 -6.71
CA GLU A 71 -12.76 -4.46 -7.41
C GLU A 71 -12.56 -3.80 -8.79
N ASN A 72 -13.23 -4.35 -9.81
CA ASN A 72 -13.34 -3.75 -11.13
C ASN A 72 -14.65 -2.94 -11.22
N PRO A 73 -14.60 -1.59 -11.23
CA PRO A 73 -15.80 -0.75 -11.28
C PRO A 73 -16.54 -0.79 -12.63
N TYR A 74 -15.92 -1.31 -13.68
CA TYR A 74 -16.48 -1.43 -15.03
C TYR A 74 -17.07 -2.81 -15.34
N ALA A 75 -17.11 -3.73 -14.36
CA ALA A 75 -17.62 -5.08 -14.58
C ALA A 75 -19.04 -5.06 -15.19
N PRO A 76 -19.33 -5.93 -16.19
CA PRO A 76 -18.52 -7.04 -16.67
C PRO A 76 -17.45 -6.65 -17.72
N SER A 77 -17.35 -5.37 -18.09
CA SER A 77 -16.30 -4.90 -19.00
C SER A 77 -14.93 -4.90 -18.33
N PRO A 78 -13.84 -5.09 -19.09
CA PRO A 78 -12.49 -5.05 -18.55
C PRO A 78 -12.12 -3.62 -18.12
N ASP A 79 -11.46 -3.49 -16.97
CA ASP A 79 -10.87 -2.23 -16.52
C ASP A 79 -9.53 -2.01 -17.24
N PRO A 80 -9.36 -0.92 -18.03
CA PRO A 80 -8.08 -0.64 -18.70
C PRO A 80 -6.94 -0.27 -17.74
N SER A 81 -7.24 0.08 -16.49
CA SER A 81 -6.28 0.52 -15.47
C SER A 81 -5.90 -0.60 -14.48
N LEU A 82 -6.52 -1.78 -14.58
CA LEU A 82 -6.25 -2.94 -13.72
C LEU A 82 -5.63 -4.08 -14.54
N THR A 83 -4.46 -4.54 -14.14
CA THR A 83 -3.80 -5.74 -14.71
C THR A 83 -3.63 -6.80 -13.63
N ILE A 84 -4.20 -7.98 -13.84
CA ILE A 84 -4.08 -9.13 -12.93
C ILE A 84 -3.15 -10.15 -13.58
N LYS A 85 -2.14 -10.62 -12.83
CA LYS A 85 -1.19 -11.65 -13.27
C LYS A 85 -1.14 -12.77 -12.24
N PHE A 86 -1.39 -13.99 -12.70
CA PHE A 86 -1.21 -15.20 -11.90
C PHE A 86 0.19 -15.76 -12.12
N TYR A 87 0.80 -16.30 -11.07
CA TYR A 87 2.14 -16.88 -11.11
C TYR A 87 2.24 -18.11 -10.21
N GLU A 88 3.22 -18.97 -10.48
CA GLU A 88 3.55 -20.10 -9.59
C GLU A 88 4.43 -19.61 -8.43
N ARG A 89 4.04 -19.97 -7.21
CA ARG A 89 4.78 -19.63 -5.99
C ARG A 89 6.21 -20.20 -6.03
N THR A 90 7.16 -19.44 -5.53
CA THR A 90 8.50 -19.98 -5.25
C THR A 90 8.47 -20.89 -4.02
N PRO A 91 9.45 -21.80 -3.85
CA PRO A 91 9.54 -22.66 -2.66
C PRO A 91 9.56 -21.87 -1.35
N GLU A 92 10.20 -20.70 -1.34
CA GLU A 92 10.27 -19.80 -0.18
C GLU A 92 8.90 -19.24 0.17
N GLN A 93 8.15 -18.76 -0.84
CA GLN A 93 6.78 -18.28 -0.64
C GLN A 93 5.88 -19.39 -0.10
N GLN A 94 6.02 -20.61 -0.62
CA GLN A 94 5.26 -21.77 -0.17
C GLN A 94 5.54 -22.13 1.30
N ALA A 95 6.79 -22.00 1.75
CA ALA A 95 7.18 -22.30 3.12
C ALA A 95 6.69 -21.25 4.14
N THR A 96 6.34 -20.04 3.67
CA THR A 96 5.88 -18.92 4.51
C THR A 96 4.36 -18.78 4.61
N LEU A 97 3.61 -19.61 3.87
CA LEU A 97 2.14 -19.67 3.93
C LEU A 97 1.62 -20.49 5.11
#